data_AF-A0A6N4H997-F1
#
_entry.id   AF-A0A6N4H997-F1
#
_cell.length_a   1.000
_cell.length_b   1.000
_cell.length_c   1.000
_cell.angle_alpha   90.00
_cell.angle_beta   90.00
_cell.angle_gamma   90.00
#
_symmetry.space_group_name_H-M   'P 1'
#
loop_
_entity.id
_entity.type
_entity.pdbx_description
1 polymer ?
#
loop_
_entity_poly.entity_id
_entity_poly.type
_entity_poly.pdbx_seq_one_letter_code
_entity_poly.pdbx_strand_id
1 'polypeptide(L)'
;MIVTLQHFSRALLTPDLSLATLADARPVTEPNGIPRLVRTTRFAEAEVEWRGERWLVAMPLNPSAMPRIERTVSALRKLNTGYLAECRILPGEMRWHDATGAERHTDLVLQHLPAGREFAEALLAEDKATLLAALDTLQAALGELEFTHNNLKETNLRWHRGRFIPIRYYDARIGTAELGTGDREAFAALRHRIAEAPAPRQTANDVTAPYNPLRSLTGHRWTSHVFEGLVCVEDDNGFGFVDTDNNPVIPAQFVWAGDFREGRAEVQTQTGMGLIDRRGCYVIPPEYEIVDYDPAASVVHVRNNGHWALFDYLGRRLTEFRTEVPEPCGPEICR
;
A
#
# COMPACT_ATOMS: atom_id res chain seq x y z
N MET A 1 -15.75 16.48 20.49
CA MET A 1 -14.33 16.16 20.27
C MET A 1 -14.16 15.70 18.83
N ILE A 2 -13.11 16.12 18.14
CA ILE A 2 -12.89 15.81 16.71
C ILE A 2 -12.21 14.44 16.60
N VAL A 3 -12.65 13.60 15.67
CA VAL A 3 -12.02 12.31 15.37
C VAL A 3 -10.61 12.52 14.79
N THR A 4 -9.66 11.62 15.09
CA THR A 4 -8.25 11.80 14.75
C THR A 4 -7.74 10.61 13.94
N LEU A 5 -6.61 10.78 13.24
CA LEU A 5 -5.94 9.69 12.52
C LEU A 5 -5.55 8.53 13.45
N GLN A 6 -5.21 8.83 14.70
CA GLN A 6 -4.88 7.81 15.69
C GLN A 6 -6.12 6.98 16.08
N HIS A 7 -7.29 7.60 16.21
CA HIS A 7 -8.54 6.84 16.41
C HIS A 7 -8.81 5.91 15.23
N PHE A 8 -8.59 6.39 14.00
CA PHE A 8 -8.81 5.57 12.79
C PHE A 8 -7.82 4.40 12.68
N SER A 9 -6.53 4.67 12.86
CA SER A 9 -5.48 3.65 12.84
C SER A 9 -5.76 2.56 13.88
N ARG A 10 -6.11 2.95 15.11
CA ARG A 10 -6.49 2.00 16.17
C ARG A 10 -7.73 1.20 15.80
N ALA A 11 -8.76 1.84 15.23
CA ALA A 11 -9.96 1.13 14.82
C ALA A 11 -9.71 0.08 13.74
N LEU A 12 -8.75 0.32 12.84
CA LEU A 12 -8.33 -0.63 11.82
C LEU A 12 -7.40 -1.74 12.37
N LEU A 13 -6.63 -1.45 13.42
CA LEU A 13 -5.80 -2.46 14.12
C LEU A 13 -6.64 -3.38 15.01
N THR A 14 -7.76 -2.89 15.54
CA THR A 14 -8.74 -3.68 16.32
C THR A 14 -10.16 -3.53 15.76
N PRO A 15 -10.43 -4.07 14.56
CA PRO A 15 -11.72 -3.92 13.88
C PRO A 15 -12.88 -4.52 14.68
N ASP A 16 -12.67 -5.65 15.33
CA ASP A 16 -13.66 -6.37 16.14
C ASP A 16 -14.18 -5.55 17.33
N LEU A 17 -13.33 -4.70 17.90
CA LEU A 17 -13.67 -3.84 19.03
C LEU A 17 -14.23 -2.49 18.58
N SER A 18 -13.78 -1.98 17.44
CA SER A 18 -13.99 -0.59 17.04
C SER A 18 -14.95 -0.41 15.87
N LEU A 19 -15.14 -1.44 15.04
CA LEU A 19 -15.97 -1.41 13.84
C LEU A 19 -17.18 -2.35 13.98
N ALA A 20 -18.36 -1.87 13.58
CA ALA A 20 -19.59 -2.65 13.71
C ALA A 20 -19.76 -3.67 12.58
N THR A 21 -19.71 -3.20 11.33
CA THR A 21 -19.91 -4.02 10.13
C THR A 21 -18.60 -4.64 9.66
N LEU A 22 -17.51 -3.89 9.79
CA LEU A 22 -16.17 -4.24 9.32
C LEU A 22 -15.33 -4.94 10.40
N ALA A 23 -15.97 -5.60 11.35
CA ALA A 23 -15.33 -6.27 12.49
C ALA A 23 -14.29 -7.35 12.10
N ASP A 24 -14.42 -7.91 10.90
CA ASP A 24 -13.53 -8.91 10.31
C ASP A 24 -12.70 -8.38 9.13
N ALA A 25 -12.75 -7.06 8.87
CA ALA A 25 -11.96 -6.45 7.82
C ALA A 25 -10.48 -6.41 8.18
N ARG A 26 -9.61 -6.68 7.20
CA ARG A 26 -8.16 -6.66 7.38
C ARG A 26 -7.59 -5.43 6.66
N PRO A 27 -7.02 -4.45 7.37
CA PRO A 27 -6.39 -3.34 6.68
C PRO A 27 -5.19 -3.80 5.86
N VAL A 28 -4.97 -3.14 4.72
CA VAL A 28 -3.70 -3.21 4.02
C VAL A 28 -2.69 -2.46 4.86
N THR A 29 -1.71 -3.18 5.37
CA THR A 29 -0.68 -2.64 6.25
C THR A 29 0.62 -2.39 5.49
N GLU A 30 1.44 -1.50 6.03
CA GLU A 30 2.87 -1.49 5.72
C GLU A 30 3.54 -2.78 6.25
N PRO A 31 4.78 -3.09 5.84
CA PRO A 31 5.51 -4.26 6.37
C PRO A 31 5.59 -4.26 7.90
N ASN A 32 5.45 -3.08 8.52
CA ASN A 32 5.46 -2.91 9.96
C ASN A 32 4.10 -3.19 10.66
N GLY A 33 3.10 -3.69 9.93
CA GLY A 33 1.77 -4.00 10.48
C GLY A 33 0.88 -2.76 10.75
N ILE A 34 1.39 -1.54 10.53
CA ILE A 34 0.60 -0.31 10.66
C ILE A 34 -0.31 -0.18 9.44
N PRO A 35 -1.63 0.06 9.62
CA PRO A 35 -2.54 0.33 8.50
C PRO A 35 -2.02 1.46 7.63
N ARG A 36 -1.94 1.23 6.33
CA ARG A 36 -1.51 2.27 5.38
C ARG A 36 -2.61 3.31 5.26
N LEU A 37 -2.38 4.48 5.85
CA LEU A 37 -3.34 5.59 5.84
C LEU A 37 -2.95 6.65 4.81
N VAL A 38 -3.92 7.09 4.02
CA VAL A 38 -3.79 8.24 3.13
C VAL A 38 -4.68 9.36 3.64
N ARG A 39 -4.10 10.54 3.88
CA ARG A 39 -4.84 11.72 4.35
C ARG A 39 -5.20 12.62 3.17
N THR A 40 -6.48 12.99 3.07
CA THR A 40 -6.97 14.06 2.19
C THR A 40 -7.47 15.25 3.00
N THR A 41 -7.95 16.29 2.31
CA THR A 41 -8.53 17.48 2.97
C THR A 41 -9.76 17.15 3.83
N ARG A 42 -10.53 16.12 3.46
CA ARG A 42 -11.82 15.80 4.12
C ARG A 42 -11.87 14.42 4.75
N PHE A 43 -11.03 13.48 4.32
CA PHE A 43 -11.06 12.10 4.76
C PHE A 43 -9.67 11.57 5.09
N ALA A 44 -9.62 10.58 5.97
CA ALA A 44 -8.51 9.65 6.08
C ALA A 44 -8.96 8.32 5.47
N GLU A 45 -8.13 7.74 4.62
CA GLU A 45 -8.47 6.58 3.80
C GLU A 45 -7.55 5.41 4.16
N ALA A 46 -8.10 4.20 4.17
CA ALA A 46 -7.36 2.97 4.29
C ALA A 46 -7.93 1.95 3.30
N GLU A 47 -7.07 1.19 2.63
CA GLU A 47 -7.51 0.02 1.89
C GLU A 47 -7.66 -1.14 2.88
N VAL A 48 -8.72 -1.93 2.74
CA VAL A 48 -8.99 -3.11 3.56
C VAL A 48 -9.42 -4.27 2.67
N GLU A 49 -9.09 -5.49 3.08
CA GLU A 49 -9.68 -6.70 2.57
C GLU A 49 -10.86 -7.09 3.46
N TRP A 50 -12.03 -7.25 2.87
CA TRP A 50 -13.24 -7.63 3.59
C TRP A 50 -14.08 -8.56 2.72
N ARG A 51 -14.38 -9.74 3.27
CA ARG A 51 -15.11 -10.82 2.58
C ARG A 51 -14.46 -11.26 1.26
N GLY A 52 -13.13 -11.29 1.21
CA GLY A 52 -12.35 -11.71 0.04
C GLY A 52 -12.28 -10.67 -1.09
N GLU A 53 -12.79 -9.47 -0.86
CA GLU A 53 -12.75 -8.35 -1.81
C GLU A 53 -11.99 -7.17 -1.22
N ARG A 54 -11.47 -6.29 -2.07
CA ARG A 54 -10.76 -5.07 -1.64
C ARG A 54 -11.72 -3.90 -1.55
N TRP A 55 -11.58 -3.10 -0.50
CA TRP A 55 -12.40 -1.95 -0.22
C TRP A 55 -11.57 -0.76 0.23
N LEU A 56 -12.04 0.44 -0.06
CA LEU A 56 -11.54 1.70 0.46
C LEU A 56 -12.47 2.12 1.59
N VAL A 57 -11.93 2.19 2.80
CA VAL A 57 -12.61 2.72 3.98
C VAL A 57 -12.15 4.15 4.20
N ALA A 58 -13.09 5.08 4.33
CA ALA A 58 -12.78 6.49 4.54
C ALA A 58 -13.50 7.06 5.75
N MET A 59 -12.71 7.58 6.69
CA MET A 59 -13.17 8.26 7.89
C MET A 59 -13.20 9.77 7.68
N PRO A 60 -14.30 10.47 8.00
CA PRO A 60 -14.37 11.92 7.88
C PRO A 60 -13.42 12.60 8.87
N LEU A 61 -12.65 13.60 8.42
CA LEU A 61 -11.77 14.41 9.25
C LEU A 61 -12.41 15.70 9.76
N ASN A 62 -13.59 16.07 9.22
CA ASN A 62 -14.34 17.23 9.65
C ASN A 62 -15.86 17.07 9.41
N PRO A 63 -16.73 17.84 10.09
CA PRO A 63 -18.18 17.68 9.99
C PRO A 63 -18.80 17.95 8.60
N SER A 64 -18.09 18.67 7.73
CA SER A 64 -18.60 18.98 6.38
C SER A 64 -18.39 17.85 5.36
N ALA A 65 -17.65 16.80 5.74
CA ALA A 65 -17.28 15.70 4.86
C ALA A 65 -18.48 14.81 4.48
N MET A 66 -19.31 14.44 5.46
CA MET A 66 -20.42 13.49 5.28
C MET A 66 -21.61 14.05 4.45
N PRO A 67 -22.13 15.27 4.70
CA PRO A 67 -23.31 15.78 3.97
C PRO A 67 -23.14 15.89 2.45
N ARG A 68 -21.89 15.97 1.97
CA ARG A 68 -21.58 15.99 0.54
C ARG A 68 -21.73 14.61 -0.10
N ILE A 69 -21.16 13.58 0.52
CA ILE A 69 -21.17 12.23 -0.04
C ILE A 69 -22.50 11.51 0.17
N GLU A 70 -23.26 11.85 1.22
CA GLU A 70 -24.59 11.29 1.50
C GLU A 70 -25.56 11.39 0.32
N ARG A 71 -25.62 12.57 -0.32
CA ARG A 71 -26.47 12.79 -1.50
C ARG A 71 -26.07 11.89 -2.66
N THR A 72 -24.77 11.79 -2.90
CA THR A 72 -24.20 10.97 -3.97
C THR A 72 -24.44 9.48 -3.73
N VAL A 73 -24.16 8.98 -2.53
CA VAL A 73 -24.39 7.58 -2.16
C VAL A 73 -25.87 7.20 -2.22
N SER A 74 -26.76 8.08 -1.77
CA SER A 74 -28.21 7.88 -1.84
C SER A 74 -28.71 7.74 -3.29
N ALA A 75 -28.16 8.55 -4.21
CA ALA A 75 -28.48 8.47 -5.62
C ALA A 75 -27.83 7.23 -6.30
N LEU A 76 -26.57 6.91 -5.98
CA LEU A 76 -25.86 5.74 -6.51
C LEU A 76 -26.61 4.42 -6.28
N ARG A 77 -27.24 4.25 -5.10
CA ARG A 77 -28.03 3.05 -4.76
C ARG A 77 -29.19 2.78 -5.72
N LYS A 78 -29.62 3.79 -6.49
CA LYS A 78 -30.73 3.69 -7.45
C LYS A 78 -30.23 3.42 -8.87
N LEU A 79 -28.93 3.52 -9.12
CA LEU A 79 -28.33 3.31 -10.43
C LEU A 79 -27.91 1.85 -10.58
N ASN A 80 -28.34 1.21 -11.67
CA ASN A 80 -27.87 -0.11 -12.05
C ASN A 80 -26.84 0.04 -13.18
N THR A 81 -25.55 0.08 -12.84
CA THR A 81 -24.48 0.31 -13.81
C THR A 81 -23.23 -0.51 -13.47
N GLY A 82 -22.54 -0.98 -14.51
CA GLY A 82 -21.22 -1.60 -14.38
C GLY A 82 -20.05 -0.59 -14.42
N TYR A 83 -20.34 0.70 -14.60
CA TYR A 83 -19.32 1.75 -14.79
C TYR A 83 -18.96 2.49 -13.50
N LEU A 84 -19.71 2.28 -12.41
CA LEU A 84 -19.44 2.87 -11.10
C LEU A 84 -19.17 1.75 -10.10
N ALA A 85 -18.16 1.96 -9.25
CA ALA A 85 -17.87 1.08 -8.13
C ALA A 85 -18.94 1.26 -7.04
N GLU A 86 -19.27 0.17 -6.35
CA GLU A 86 -20.20 0.22 -5.22
C GLU A 86 -19.66 1.17 -4.14
N CYS A 87 -20.51 2.05 -3.63
CA CYS A 87 -20.17 2.97 -2.54
C CYS A 87 -21.34 3.07 -1.57
N ARG A 88 -21.06 2.94 -0.27
CA ARG A 88 -22.05 2.98 0.80
C ARG A 88 -21.54 3.74 2.02
N ILE A 89 -22.47 4.27 2.80
CA ILE A 89 -22.19 4.85 4.11
C ILE A 89 -22.57 3.81 5.16
N LEU A 90 -21.68 3.59 6.11
CA LEU A 90 -21.86 2.74 7.27
C LEU A 90 -22.13 3.65 8.49
N PRO A 91 -23.39 3.78 8.95
CA PRO A 91 -23.75 4.68 10.03
C PRO A 91 -23.20 4.22 11.37
N GLY A 92 -22.60 5.11 12.15
CA GLY A 92 -22.03 4.83 13.47
C GLY A 92 -20.97 3.72 13.47
N GLU A 93 -20.36 3.46 12.31
CA GLU A 93 -19.54 2.28 12.07
C GLU A 93 -18.33 2.22 12.98
N MET A 94 -17.63 3.34 13.17
CA MET A 94 -16.45 3.40 14.03
C MET A 94 -16.80 3.97 15.40
N ARG A 95 -16.45 3.25 16.46
CA ARG A 95 -16.64 3.64 17.87
C ARG A 95 -15.31 3.75 18.61
N TRP A 96 -15.23 4.70 19.54
CA TRP A 96 -14.08 4.86 20.44
C TRP A 96 -14.48 5.58 21.73
N HIS A 97 -13.69 5.42 22.79
CA HIS A 97 -13.85 6.21 24.02
C HIS A 97 -12.96 7.46 23.96
N ASP A 98 -13.53 8.62 24.29
CA ASP A 98 -12.75 9.84 24.46
C ASP A 98 -12.02 9.91 25.80
N ALA A 99 -11.23 10.96 26.02
CA ALA A 99 -10.46 11.15 27.25
C ALA A 99 -11.33 11.26 28.53
N THR A 100 -12.64 11.48 28.38
CA THR A 100 -13.62 11.51 29.49
C THR A 100 -14.28 10.16 29.72
N GLY A 101 -13.93 9.13 28.93
CA GLY A 101 -14.55 7.81 28.95
C GLY A 101 -15.88 7.73 28.20
N ALA A 102 -16.38 8.85 27.65
CA ALA A 102 -17.61 8.85 26.88
C ALA A 102 -17.40 8.13 25.54
N GLU A 103 -18.31 7.22 25.21
CA GLU A 103 -18.33 6.58 23.89
C GLU A 103 -18.67 7.62 22.82
N ARG A 104 -17.91 7.58 21.74
CA ARG A 104 -18.09 8.37 20.54
C ARG A 104 -18.18 7.44 19.35
N HIS A 105 -18.89 7.88 18.34
CA HIS A 105 -19.01 7.16 17.08
C HIS A 105 -18.88 8.10 15.88
N THR A 106 -18.54 7.56 14.73
CA THR A 106 -18.62 8.28 13.45
C THR A 106 -18.97 7.32 12.32
N ASP A 107 -19.63 7.86 11.31
CA ASP A 107 -19.95 7.14 10.08
C ASP A 107 -18.67 6.94 9.25
N LEU A 108 -18.58 5.79 8.58
CA LEU A 108 -17.52 5.53 7.61
C LEU A 108 -18.11 5.43 6.20
N VAL A 109 -17.33 5.86 5.21
CA VAL A 109 -17.62 5.61 3.80
C VAL A 109 -16.88 4.35 3.39
N LEU A 110 -17.58 3.39 2.79
CA LEU A 110 -17.02 2.15 2.27
C LEU A 110 -17.24 2.11 0.76
N GLN A 111 -16.16 2.01 0.00
CA GLN A 111 -16.21 1.92 -1.46
C GLN A 111 -15.48 0.67 -1.95
N HIS A 112 -16.10 -0.07 -2.86
CA HIS A 112 -15.47 -1.22 -3.48
C HIS A 112 -14.27 -0.78 -4.32
N LEU A 113 -13.14 -1.49 -4.20
CA LEU A 113 -11.97 -1.31 -5.04
C LEU A 113 -11.90 -2.47 -6.05
N PRO A 114 -12.34 -2.25 -7.31
CA PRO A 114 -12.31 -3.31 -8.32
C PRO A 114 -10.92 -3.91 -8.47
N ALA A 115 -10.84 -5.24 -8.51
CA ALA A 115 -9.60 -5.98 -8.73
C ALA A 115 -8.97 -5.59 -10.07
N GLY A 116 -7.91 -4.79 -10.10
CA GLY A 116 -7.43 -4.25 -11.35
C GLY A 116 -6.13 -3.50 -11.21
N ARG A 117 -5.68 -2.92 -12.33
CA ARG A 117 -4.45 -2.16 -12.42
C ARG A 117 -4.69 -0.69 -12.09
N GLU A 118 -3.65 -0.03 -11.63
CA GLU A 118 -3.66 1.43 -11.51
C GLU A 118 -3.57 2.08 -12.90
N PHE A 119 -3.92 3.35 -13.02
CA PHE A 119 -3.87 4.06 -14.30
C PHE A 119 -2.45 4.05 -14.91
N ALA A 120 -1.41 4.23 -14.09
CA ALA A 120 -0.02 4.19 -14.53
C ALA A 120 0.38 2.81 -15.07
N GLU A 121 -0.08 1.73 -14.44
CA GLU A 121 0.14 0.36 -14.91
C GLU A 121 -0.63 0.08 -16.21
N ALA A 122 -1.85 0.62 -16.35
CA ALA A 122 -2.64 0.51 -17.58
C ALA A 122 -1.97 1.24 -18.75
N LEU A 123 -1.40 2.44 -18.54
CA LEU A 123 -0.63 3.17 -19.56
C LEU A 123 0.55 2.38 -20.12
N LEU A 124 1.16 1.51 -19.31
CA LEU A 124 2.31 0.69 -19.69
C LEU A 124 1.90 -0.61 -20.41
N ALA A 125 0.70 -1.11 -20.15
CA ALA A 125 0.29 -2.45 -20.53
C ALA A 125 -0.76 -2.51 -21.65
N GLU A 126 -1.47 -1.41 -21.92
CA GLU A 126 -2.57 -1.35 -22.88
C GLU A 126 -2.25 -0.39 -24.02
N ASP A 127 -2.79 -0.68 -25.21
CA ASP A 127 -2.68 0.22 -26.35
C ASP A 127 -3.37 1.57 -26.08
N LYS A 128 -2.74 2.66 -26.54
CA LYS A 128 -3.31 4.01 -26.42
C LYS A 128 -4.73 4.09 -26.97
N ALA A 129 -4.99 3.45 -28.11
CA ALA A 129 -6.31 3.42 -28.74
C ALA A 129 -7.35 2.76 -27.81
N THR A 130 -6.99 1.67 -27.15
CA THR A 130 -7.85 0.95 -26.19
C THR A 130 -8.16 1.82 -24.98
N LEU A 131 -7.14 2.49 -24.41
CA LEU A 131 -7.32 3.38 -23.26
C LEU A 131 -8.18 4.61 -23.61
N LEU A 132 -7.97 5.20 -24.79
CA LEU A 132 -8.78 6.33 -25.27
C LEU A 132 -10.24 5.91 -25.49
N ALA A 133 -10.48 4.77 -26.16
CA ALA A 133 -11.81 4.24 -26.37
C ALA A 133 -12.52 3.92 -25.04
N ALA A 134 -11.80 3.39 -24.06
CA ALA A 134 -12.33 3.13 -22.72
C ALA A 134 -12.67 4.43 -21.97
N LEU A 135 -11.87 5.50 -22.12
CA LEU A 135 -12.21 6.81 -21.56
C LEU A 135 -13.44 7.42 -22.23
N ASP A 136 -13.58 7.30 -23.55
CA ASP A 136 -14.75 7.79 -24.28
C ASP A 136 -16.01 7.04 -23.85
N THR A 137 -15.90 5.71 -23.69
CA THR A 137 -16.97 4.86 -23.17
C THR A 137 -17.36 5.27 -21.75
N LEU A 138 -16.37 5.48 -20.86
CA LEU A 138 -16.63 5.96 -19.50
C LEU A 138 -17.31 7.34 -19.53
N GLN A 139 -16.83 8.28 -20.34
CA GLN A 139 -17.42 9.61 -20.42
C GLN A 139 -18.88 9.57 -20.88
N ALA A 140 -19.19 8.75 -21.90
CA ALA A 140 -20.56 8.54 -22.36
C ALA A 140 -21.44 7.95 -21.25
N ALA A 141 -20.98 6.90 -20.57
CA ALA A 141 -21.71 6.27 -19.48
C ALA A 141 -21.97 7.22 -18.31
N LEU A 142 -20.99 8.04 -17.91
CA LEU A 142 -21.19 9.06 -16.87
C LEU A 142 -22.20 10.13 -17.31
N GLY A 143 -22.20 10.50 -18.59
CA GLY A 143 -23.18 11.40 -19.17
C GLY A 143 -24.61 10.85 -19.10
N GLU A 144 -24.82 9.59 -19.47
CA GLU A 144 -26.12 8.90 -19.39
C GLU A 144 -26.64 8.79 -17.96
N LEU A 145 -25.74 8.63 -16.99
CA LEU A 145 -26.07 8.55 -15.57
C LEU A 145 -26.26 9.92 -14.91
N GLU A 146 -26.09 11.01 -15.68
CA GLU A 146 -25.99 12.39 -15.16
C GLU A 146 -25.00 12.49 -13.97
N PHE A 147 -23.91 11.73 -14.04
CA PHE A 147 -22.92 11.61 -12.98
C PHE A 147 -21.72 12.51 -13.31
N THR A 148 -21.34 13.36 -12.37
CA THR A 148 -20.09 14.17 -12.43
C THR A 148 -19.22 13.83 -11.22
N HIS A 149 -17.98 13.43 -11.43
CA HIS A 149 -17.02 13.04 -10.41
C HIS A 149 -16.40 14.23 -9.65
N ASN A 150 -16.13 15.36 -10.32
CA ASN A 150 -15.51 16.59 -9.80
C ASN A 150 -14.09 16.43 -9.21
N ASN A 151 -13.45 15.29 -9.41
CA ASN A 151 -12.08 15.00 -8.97
C ASN A 151 -11.48 13.86 -9.81
N LEU A 152 -11.83 13.81 -11.09
CA LEU A 152 -11.39 12.75 -11.97
C LEU A 152 -9.92 12.98 -12.33
N LYS A 153 -9.07 11.98 -12.07
CA LYS A 153 -7.62 11.99 -12.33
C LYS A 153 -7.08 10.57 -12.30
N GLU A 154 -5.83 10.38 -12.71
CA GLU A 154 -5.18 9.07 -12.84
C GLU A 154 -5.32 8.21 -11.57
N THR A 155 -5.01 8.77 -10.40
CA THR A 155 -5.06 8.02 -9.13
C THR A 155 -6.47 7.70 -8.65
N ASN A 156 -7.50 8.29 -9.26
CA ASN A 156 -8.92 8.04 -8.97
C ASN A 156 -9.60 7.15 -10.02
N LEU A 157 -8.80 6.51 -10.89
CA LEU A 157 -9.27 5.54 -11.88
C LEU A 157 -8.60 4.18 -11.63
N ARG A 158 -9.39 3.11 -11.75
CA ARG A 158 -8.89 1.74 -11.81
C ARG A 158 -9.15 1.16 -13.20
N TRP A 159 -8.18 0.44 -13.73
CA TRP A 159 -8.33 -0.35 -14.95
C TRP A 159 -8.76 -1.77 -14.60
N HIS A 160 -9.96 -2.16 -14.98
CA HIS A 160 -10.50 -3.48 -14.70
C HIS A 160 -11.23 -4.02 -15.92
N ARG A 161 -10.79 -5.18 -16.44
CA ARG A 161 -11.45 -5.89 -17.55
C ARG A 161 -11.73 -4.99 -18.77
N GLY A 162 -10.73 -4.22 -19.21
CA GLY A 162 -10.85 -3.40 -20.42
C GLY A 162 -11.59 -2.07 -20.26
N ARG A 163 -11.92 -1.66 -19.02
CA ARG A 163 -12.63 -0.41 -18.75
C ARG A 163 -12.04 0.35 -17.58
N PHE A 164 -12.23 1.66 -17.59
CA PHE A 164 -11.96 2.51 -16.45
C PHE A 164 -13.14 2.53 -15.49
N ILE A 165 -12.86 2.35 -14.20
CA ILE A 165 -13.83 2.48 -13.12
C ILE A 165 -13.35 3.58 -12.18
N PRO A 166 -14.14 4.67 -12.00
CA PRO A 166 -13.77 5.74 -11.10
C PRO A 166 -13.96 5.34 -9.63
N ILE A 167 -13.12 5.87 -8.75
CA ILE A 167 -13.16 5.69 -7.29
C ILE A 167 -12.99 7.04 -6.58
N ARG A 168 -13.33 7.10 -5.29
CA ARG A 168 -13.33 8.31 -4.43
C ARG A 168 -14.38 9.36 -4.81
N TYR A 169 -15.65 9.01 -4.60
CA TYR A 169 -16.81 9.84 -4.95
C TYR A 169 -17.11 11.01 -3.99
N TYR A 170 -16.13 11.46 -3.19
CA TYR A 170 -16.32 12.46 -2.13
C TYR A 170 -16.84 13.82 -2.63
N ASP A 171 -16.49 14.17 -3.88
CA ASP A 171 -16.89 15.43 -4.52
C ASP A 171 -17.89 15.22 -5.66
N ALA A 172 -18.31 13.98 -5.90
CA ALA A 172 -19.18 13.64 -7.02
C ALA A 172 -20.61 14.17 -6.82
N ARG A 173 -21.34 14.33 -7.92
CA ARG A 173 -22.73 14.83 -7.99
C ARG A 173 -23.51 14.03 -9.03
N ILE A 174 -24.80 13.83 -8.76
CA ILE A 174 -25.74 13.16 -9.67
C ILE A 174 -26.93 14.10 -9.90
N GLY A 175 -27.33 14.26 -11.16
CA GLY A 175 -28.42 15.13 -11.61
C GLY A 175 -27.93 16.11 -12.67
N THR A 176 -28.87 16.82 -13.31
CA THR A 176 -28.59 17.71 -14.44
C THR A 176 -27.44 18.67 -14.11
N ALA A 177 -26.26 18.36 -14.64
CA ALA A 177 -25.13 19.25 -14.59
C ALA A 177 -25.56 20.56 -15.27
N GLU A 178 -25.23 21.70 -14.66
CA GLU A 178 -25.28 22.96 -15.39
C GLU A 178 -24.45 22.77 -16.67
N LEU A 179 -25.06 23.05 -17.83
CA LEU A 179 -24.49 22.75 -19.13
C LEU A 179 -23.05 23.28 -19.23
N GLY A 180 -22.06 22.36 -19.24
CA GLY A 180 -20.74 22.61 -19.82
C GLY A 180 -19.49 22.60 -18.92
N THR A 181 -19.59 22.38 -17.61
CA THR A 181 -18.42 22.51 -16.67
C THR A 181 -18.12 21.30 -15.79
N GLY A 182 -18.68 20.11 -16.09
CA GLY A 182 -18.35 18.87 -15.38
C GLY A 182 -16.92 18.36 -15.63
N ASP A 183 -16.69 17.05 -15.53
CA ASP A 183 -15.36 16.41 -15.70
C ASP A 183 -14.71 16.58 -17.09
N ARG A 184 -15.24 17.43 -17.96
CA ARG A 184 -14.77 17.65 -19.34
C ARG A 184 -13.28 17.98 -19.40
N GLU A 185 -12.81 18.90 -18.58
CA GLU A 185 -11.38 19.27 -18.51
C GLU A 185 -10.54 18.12 -17.96
N ALA A 186 -11.06 17.38 -16.97
CA ALA A 186 -10.38 16.22 -16.42
C ALA A 186 -10.23 15.10 -17.45
N PHE A 187 -11.29 14.82 -18.22
CA PHE A 187 -11.23 13.88 -19.34
C PHE A 187 -10.26 14.36 -20.44
N ALA A 188 -10.21 15.66 -20.73
CA ALA A 188 -9.22 16.21 -21.67
C ALA A 188 -7.79 16.02 -21.16
N ALA A 189 -7.53 16.27 -19.87
CA ALA A 189 -6.22 16.05 -19.24
C ALA A 189 -5.82 14.57 -19.25
N LEU A 190 -6.76 13.65 -18.98
CA LEU A 190 -6.51 12.20 -19.06
C LEU A 190 -6.21 11.74 -20.49
N ARG A 191 -6.92 12.26 -21.50
CA ARG A 191 -6.61 12.00 -22.91
C ARG A 191 -5.23 12.53 -23.28
N HIS A 192 -4.90 13.74 -22.85
CA HIS A 192 -3.58 14.33 -23.07
C HIS A 192 -2.49 13.45 -22.45
N ARG A 193 -2.70 12.99 -21.21
CA ARG A 193 -1.78 12.08 -20.53
C ARG A 193 -1.57 10.79 -21.30
N ILE A 194 -2.63 10.15 -21.82
CA ILE A 194 -2.51 8.93 -22.65
C ILE A 194 -1.80 9.24 -23.98
N ALA A 195 -2.08 10.39 -24.59
CA ALA A 195 -1.44 10.80 -25.83
C ALA A 195 0.08 11.02 -25.65
N GLU A 196 0.47 11.68 -24.56
CA GLU A 196 1.87 11.95 -24.19
C GLU A 196 2.60 10.75 -23.59
N ALA A 197 1.88 9.76 -23.08
CA ALA A 197 2.50 8.54 -22.59
C ALA A 197 3.39 7.96 -23.69
N PRO A 198 4.61 7.49 -23.40
CA PRO A 198 5.42 6.83 -24.41
C PRO A 198 4.59 5.69 -25.03
N ALA A 199 4.66 5.51 -26.35
CA ALA A 199 3.93 4.43 -27.00
C ALA A 199 4.27 3.11 -26.28
N PRO A 200 3.26 2.29 -25.90
CA PRO A 200 3.56 0.96 -25.44
C PRO A 200 4.36 0.30 -26.57
N ARG A 201 5.51 -0.26 -26.24
CA ARG A 201 6.31 -0.99 -27.23
C ARG A 201 5.40 -2.08 -27.80
N GLN A 202 4.98 -1.93 -29.05
CA GLN A 202 4.30 -3.00 -29.77
C GLN A 202 5.24 -4.20 -29.79
N THR A 203 4.90 -5.22 -29.02
CA THR A 203 5.35 -6.59 -29.26
C THR A 203 4.10 -7.46 -29.39
N ALA A 204 3.60 -7.58 -30.62
CA ALA A 204 2.99 -8.80 -31.11
C ALA A 204 4.08 -9.45 -31.99
N ASN A 205 4.62 -10.63 -31.74
CA ASN A 205 4.04 -11.83 -31.15
C ASN A 205 4.90 -12.42 -30.04
N ASP A 206 4.25 -13.22 -29.21
CA ASP A 206 4.78 -14.24 -28.31
C ASP A 206 6.10 -13.94 -27.62
N VAL A 207 5.93 -13.49 -26.37
CA VAL A 207 6.87 -13.50 -25.25
C VAL A 207 8.24 -12.88 -25.55
N THR A 208 8.56 -11.84 -24.79
CA THR A 208 9.87 -11.17 -24.63
C THR A 208 10.14 -9.90 -25.46
N ALA A 209 10.26 -8.81 -24.67
CA ALA A 209 10.95 -7.57 -24.98
C ALA A 209 12.40 -7.81 -25.41
N PRO A 210 13.04 -6.85 -26.11
CA PRO A 210 13.97 -6.00 -25.34
C PRO A 210 14.20 -4.56 -25.85
N TYR A 211 14.72 -3.72 -24.93
CA TYR A 211 15.88 -2.80 -25.08
C TYR A 211 15.61 -1.30 -24.81
N ASN A 212 16.16 -0.60 -23.81
CA ASN A 212 17.38 -0.84 -23.04
C ASN A 212 17.08 -0.56 -21.55
N PRO A 213 17.57 -1.40 -20.64
CA PRO A 213 17.12 -1.44 -19.27
C PRO A 213 17.75 -0.30 -18.47
N LEU A 214 17.27 -0.08 -17.24
CA LEU A 214 18.19 0.23 -16.12
C LEU A 214 19.47 -0.54 -16.42
N ARG A 215 20.65 0.09 -16.45
CA ARG A 215 21.90 -0.68 -16.61
C ARG A 215 21.71 -1.92 -15.77
N SER A 216 21.64 -3.10 -16.41
CA SER A 216 21.44 -4.32 -15.65
C SER A 216 22.51 -4.24 -14.59
N LEU A 217 22.15 -4.47 -13.33
CA LEU A 217 23.15 -4.73 -12.33
C LEU A 217 23.96 -5.89 -12.96
N THR A 218 25.11 -5.55 -13.52
CA THR A 218 25.81 -6.34 -14.56
C THR A 218 27.15 -6.70 -13.97
N GLY A 219 27.56 -7.94 -14.19
CA GLY A 219 28.69 -8.52 -13.46
C GLY A 219 28.29 -9.22 -12.17
N HIS A 220 26.99 -9.24 -11.83
CA HIS A 220 26.44 -9.99 -10.69
C HIS A 220 25.76 -11.29 -11.15
N ARG A 221 26.00 -12.38 -10.41
CA ARG A 221 25.41 -13.72 -10.65
C ARG A 221 23.92 -13.75 -10.34
N TRP A 222 23.48 -12.97 -9.35
CA TRP A 222 22.07 -12.82 -9.00
C TRP A 222 21.81 -11.44 -8.40
N THR A 223 20.59 -10.94 -8.53
CA THR A 223 20.18 -9.61 -8.03
C THR A 223 18.74 -9.68 -7.50
N SER A 224 18.46 -9.07 -6.36
CA SER A 224 17.11 -8.96 -5.79
C SER A 224 16.32 -7.78 -6.36
N HIS A 225 15.12 -7.51 -5.84
CA HIS A 225 14.35 -6.31 -6.19
C HIS A 225 14.90 -5.07 -5.48
N VAL A 226 14.56 -3.87 -5.99
CA VAL A 226 14.93 -2.62 -5.31
C VAL A 226 14.09 -2.46 -4.05
N PHE A 227 14.74 -2.53 -2.90
CA PHE A 227 14.13 -2.27 -1.59
C PHE A 227 14.82 -1.06 -0.95
N GLU A 228 14.00 -0.04 -0.66
CA GLU A 228 14.45 1.24 -0.10
C GLU A 228 15.59 1.94 -0.88
N GLY A 229 15.76 1.63 -2.17
CA GLY A 229 16.81 2.20 -3.03
C GLY A 229 18.14 1.43 -3.05
N LEU A 230 18.21 0.25 -2.41
CA LEU A 230 19.35 -0.68 -2.50
C LEU A 230 18.89 -2.01 -3.10
N VAL A 231 19.82 -2.73 -3.71
CA VAL A 231 19.59 -4.04 -4.31
C VAL A 231 20.62 -5.02 -3.75
N CYS A 232 20.15 -6.16 -3.25
CA CYS A 232 21.03 -7.26 -2.85
C CYS A 232 21.54 -7.95 -4.11
N VAL A 233 22.85 -8.20 -4.18
CA VAL A 233 23.49 -8.83 -5.33
C VAL A 233 24.38 -9.96 -4.89
N GLU A 234 24.38 -11.06 -5.64
CA GLU A 234 25.28 -12.18 -5.47
C GLU A 234 26.36 -12.13 -6.54
N ASP A 235 27.60 -12.23 -6.12
CA ASP A 235 28.80 -12.32 -6.95
C ASP A 235 29.56 -13.63 -6.70
N ASP A 236 30.67 -13.83 -7.40
CA ASP A 236 31.55 -15.01 -7.19
C ASP A 236 32.01 -15.16 -5.73
N ASN A 237 32.11 -14.04 -5.01
CA ASN A 237 32.56 -14.00 -3.62
C ASN A 237 31.40 -14.03 -2.59
N GLY A 238 30.15 -14.12 -3.04
CA GLY A 238 28.96 -14.14 -2.19
C GLY A 238 28.06 -12.90 -2.37
N PHE A 239 27.22 -12.61 -1.40
CA PHE A 239 26.23 -11.56 -1.42
C PHE A 239 26.76 -10.22 -0.88
N GLY A 240 26.30 -9.13 -1.49
CA GLY A 240 26.58 -7.73 -1.16
C GLY A 240 25.42 -6.83 -1.60
N PHE A 241 25.62 -5.51 -1.59
CA PHE A 241 24.58 -4.54 -1.92
C PHE A 241 25.10 -3.42 -2.80
N VAL A 242 24.29 -3.04 -3.78
CA VAL A 242 24.52 -1.95 -4.73
C VAL A 242 23.35 -0.97 -4.71
N ASP A 243 23.57 0.26 -5.16
CA ASP A 243 22.47 1.20 -5.41
C ASP A 243 21.76 0.90 -6.75
N THR A 244 20.68 1.63 -7.05
CA THR A 244 19.90 1.47 -8.28
C THR A 244 20.67 1.80 -9.57
N ASP A 245 21.87 2.38 -9.45
CA ASP A 245 22.77 2.72 -10.55
C ASP A 245 23.93 1.71 -10.69
N ASN A 246 23.92 0.61 -9.93
CA ASN A 246 24.93 -0.45 -9.85
C ASN A 246 26.25 -0.06 -9.17
N ASN A 247 26.27 0.97 -8.32
CA ASN A 247 27.47 1.29 -7.54
C ASN A 247 27.51 0.44 -6.27
N PRO A 248 28.64 -0.21 -5.93
CA PRO A 248 28.76 -1.02 -4.72
C PRO A 248 28.67 -0.16 -3.46
N VAL A 249 27.69 -0.47 -2.62
CA VAL A 249 27.44 0.19 -1.33
C VAL A 249 28.00 -0.66 -0.19
N ILE A 250 27.81 -1.98 -0.26
CA ILE A 250 28.42 -2.95 0.65
C ILE A 250 29.01 -4.07 -0.23
N PRO A 251 30.34 -4.25 -0.26
CA PRO A 251 30.96 -5.26 -1.11
C PRO A 251 30.44 -6.66 -0.82
N ALA A 252 30.34 -7.47 -1.88
CA ALA A 252 30.01 -8.89 -1.79
C ALA A 252 31.01 -9.64 -0.91
N GLN A 253 30.54 -10.10 0.24
CA GLN A 253 31.36 -10.78 1.25
C GLN A 253 30.57 -11.77 2.11
N PHE A 254 29.24 -11.77 1.99
CA PHE A 254 28.36 -12.61 2.79
C PHE A 254 28.06 -13.91 2.04
N VAL A 255 27.91 -15.02 2.74
CA VAL A 255 27.44 -16.28 2.15
C VAL A 255 25.97 -16.17 1.72
N TRP A 256 25.19 -15.35 2.42
CA TRP A 256 23.82 -15.00 2.07
C TRP A 256 23.45 -13.63 2.65
N ALA A 257 22.54 -12.91 2.02
CA ALA A 257 22.01 -11.65 2.54
C ALA A 257 20.54 -11.46 2.16
N GLY A 258 19.75 -10.94 3.10
CA GLY A 258 18.35 -10.56 2.91
C GLY A 258 18.20 -9.11 2.41
N ASP A 259 17.00 -8.78 1.91
CA ASP A 259 16.68 -7.42 1.47
C ASP A 259 16.57 -6.44 2.64
N PHE A 260 16.95 -5.17 2.39
CA PHE A 260 16.78 -4.11 3.38
C PHE A 260 15.31 -3.83 3.69
N ARG A 261 14.97 -3.80 4.98
CA ARG A 261 13.66 -3.38 5.50
C ARG A 261 13.89 -2.53 6.74
N GLU A 262 13.31 -1.33 6.76
CA GLU A 262 13.54 -0.31 7.80
C GLU A 262 15.03 -0.01 8.04
N GLY A 263 15.85 -0.05 6.99
CA GLY A 263 17.29 0.18 7.09
C GLY A 263 18.11 -0.87 7.83
N ARG A 264 17.62 -2.12 7.96
CA ARG A 264 18.38 -3.30 8.43
C ARG A 264 18.29 -4.45 7.42
N ALA A 265 19.30 -5.32 7.44
CA ALA A 265 19.31 -6.54 6.64
C ALA A 265 20.03 -7.68 7.39
N GLU A 266 19.47 -8.88 7.35
CA GLU A 266 20.10 -10.08 7.88
C GLU A 266 21.13 -10.61 6.88
N VAL A 267 22.27 -11.05 7.39
CA VAL A 267 23.37 -11.57 6.57
C VAL A 267 23.95 -12.82 7.20
N GLN A 268 24.36 -13.77 6.37
CA GLN A 268 25.05 -14.98 6.78
C GLN A 268 26.48 -14.92 6.30
N THR A 269 27.43 -15.24 7.17
CA THR A 269 28.82 -15.50 6.83
C THR A 269 29.11 -17.00 6.97
N GLN A 270 30.36 -17.40 6.73
CA GLN A 270 30.78 -18.78 6.98
C GLN A 270 30.71 -19.19 8.46
N THR A 271 30.69 -18.22 9.38
CA THR A 271 30.69 -18.46 10.83
C THR A 271 29.29 -18.44 11.43
N GLY A 272 28.33 -17.78 10.80
CA GLY A 272 26.97 -17.64 11.31
C GLY A 272 26.20 -16.48 10.69
N MET A 273 24.96 -16.30 11.11
CA MET A 273 24.08 -15.20 10.76
C MET A 273 24.25 -14.01 11.73
N GLY A 274 24.07 -12.81 11.19
CA GLY A 274 24.16 -11.52 11.86
C GLY A 274 23.20 -10.51 11.24
N LEU A 275 23.17 -9.30 11.80
CA LEU A 275 22.33 -8.19 11.32
C LEU A 275 23.22 -7.00 11.01
N ILE A 276 23.03 -6.36 9.86
CA ILE A 276 23.80 -5.17 9.47
C ILE A 276 22.91 -3.95 9.28
N ASP A 277 23.52 -2.77 9.38
CA ASP A 277 22.91 -1.51 8.96
C ASP A 277 23.17 -1.22 7.47
N ARG A 278 22.59 -0.11 6.96
CA ARG A 278 22.72 0.31 5.55
C ARG A 278 24.15 0.67 5.12
N ARG A 279 25.08 0.81 6.06
CA ARG A 279 26.50 1.06 5.81
C ARG A 279 27.31 -0.24 5.83
N GLY A 280 26.68 -1.38 6.11
CA GLY A 280 27.30 -2.69 6.22
C GLY A 280 27.97 -2.96 7.56
N CYS A 281 27.76 -2.10 8.56
CA CYS A 281 28.27 -2.34 9.91
C CYS A 281 27.37 -3.35 10.64
N TYR A 282 27.97 -4.31 11.34
CA TYR A 282 27.22 -5.26 12.14
C TYR A 282 26.58 -4.59 13.35
N VAL A 283 25.25 -4.70 13.39
CA VAL A 283 24.42 -4.40 14.55
C VAL A 283 24.35 -5.63 15.46
N ILE A 284 24.28 -6.83 14.88
CA ILE A 284 24.45 -8.11 15.58
C ILE A 284 25.56 -8.91 14.86
N PRO A 285 26.59 -9.38 15.57
CA PRO A 285 27.70 -10.12 14.97
C PRO A 285 27.25 -11.43 14.28
N PRO A 286 27.94 -11.87 13.20
CA PRO A 286 27.55 -13.03 12.42
C PRO A 286 28.07 -14.35 13.03
N GLU A 287 27.67 -14.63 14.26
CA GLU A 287 28.10 -15.80 15.04
C GLU A 287 26.93 -16.70 15.45
N TYR A 288 25.72 -16.38 15.02
CA TYR A 288 24.50 -17.05 15.44
C TYR A 288 23.99 -18.02 14.37
N GLU A 289 23.21 -19.02 14.77
CA GLU A 289 22.66 -19.98 13.80
C GLU A 289 21.60 -19.34 12.92
N ILE A 290 20.75 -18.51 13.52
CA ILE A 290 19.66 -17.80 12.86
C ILE A 290 19.59 -16.39 13.43
N VAL A 291 19.47 -15.41 12.55
CA VAL A 291 19.12 -14.03 12.89
C VAL A 291 17.98 -13.65 11.96
N ASP A 292 16.86 -13.25 12.55
CA ASP A 292 15.62 -12.95 11.83
C ASP A 292 15.04 -11.63 12.35
N TYR A 293 15.05 -10.60 11.50
CA TYR A 293 14.60 -9.26 11.86
C TYR A 293 13.13 -9.07 11.48
N ASP A 294 12.32 -8.74 12.48
CA ASP A 294 10.92 -8.39 12.29
C ASP A 294 10.75 -6.86 12.21
N PRO A 295 10.45 -6.29 11.02
CA PRO A 295 10.21 -4.85 10.88
C PRO A 295 8.88 -4.39 11.51
N ALA A 296 7.91 -5.28 11.77
CA ALA A 296 6.64 -4.91 12.41
C ALA A 296 6.74 -4.66 13.90
N ALA A 297 7.63 -5.39 14.56
CA ALA A 297 7.90 -5.20 15.98
C ALA A 297 9.24 -4.50 16.25
N SER A 298 10.06 -4.26 15.22
CA SER A 298 11.44 -3.74 15.33
C SER A 298 12.31 -4.53 16.33
N VAL A 299 12.14 -5.86 16.35
CA VAL A 299 12.89 -6.80 17.20
C VAL A 299 13.55 -7.88 16.35
N VAL A 300 14.60 -8.49 16.88
CA VAL A 300 15.38 -9.51 16.18
C VAL A 300 15.34 -10.80 16.99
N HIS A 301 14.88 -11.88 16.37
CA HIS A 301 14.96 -13.21 16.94
C HIS A 301 16.28 -13.84 16.55
N VAL A 302 17.03 -14.26 17.57
CA VAL A 302 18.36 -14.84 17.38
C VAL A 302 18.35 -16.25 17.93
N ARG A 303 18.69 -17.24 17.10
CA ARG A 303 18.90 -18.63 17.53
C ARG A 303 20.38 -18.92 17.65
N ASN A 304 20.74 -19.53 18.77
CA ASN A 304 22.08 -20.02 19.03
C ASN A 304 22.01 -21.37 19.74
N ASN A 305 22.71 -22.39 19.21
CA ASN A 305 22.75 -23.75 19.77
C ASN A 305 21.34 -24.31 20.06
N GLY A 306 20.40 -24.11 19.12
CA GLY A 306 19.01 -24.55 19.28
C GLY A 306 18.16 -23.77 20.31
N HIS A 307 18.70 -22.71 20.91
CA HIS A 307 17.99 -21.84 21.85
C HIS A 307 17.81 -20.44 21.25
N TRP A 308 16.75 -19.74 21.61
CA TRP A 308 16.33 -18.46 21.06
C TRP A 308 16.41 -17.34 22.10
N ALA A 309 16.82 -16.17 21.65
CA ALA A 309 16.81 -14.91 22.41
C ALA A 309 16.31 -13.76 21.54
N LEU A 310 15.82 -12.71 22.18
CA LEU A 310 15.40 -11.48 21.52
C LEU A 310 16.47 -10.41 21.65
N PHE A 311 16.61 -9.63 20.60
CA PHE A 311 17.44 -8.44 20.55
C PHE A 311 16.60 -7.26 20.05
N ASP A 312 16.92 -6.06 20.51
CA ASP A 312 16.28 -4.85 20.00
C ASP A 312 16.84 -4.44 18.63
N TYR A 313 16.21 -3.43 18.00
CA TYR A 313 16.66 -2.82 16.74
C TYR A 313 18.13 -2.32 16.73
N LEU A 314 18.71 -2.08 17.91
CA LEU A 314 20.09 -1.63 18.09
C LEU A 314 21.06 -2.79 18.36
N GLY A 315 20.58 -4.04 18.36
CA GLY A 315 21.40 -5.23 18.58
C GLY A 315 21.71 -5.52 20.05
N ARG A 316 20.96 -4.94 20.99
CA ARG A 316 21.11 -5.27 22.41
C ARG A 316 20.21 -6.45 22.75
N ARG A 317 20.79 -7.47 23.39
CA ARG A 317 20.04 -8.65 23.84
C ARG A 317 19.05 -8.27 24.94
N LEU A 318 17.77 -8.54 24.70
CA LEU A 318 16.65 -8.26 25.58
C LEU A 318 16.30 -9.46 26.47
N THR A 319 16.54 -10.69 26.01
CA THR A 319 16.24 -11.91 26.76
C THR A 319 17.39 -12.91 26.75
N GLU A 320 17.49 -13.72 27.80
CA GLU A 320 18.39 -14.88 27.80
C GLU A 320 17.91 -15.96 26.83
N PHE A 321 18.85 -16.74 26.31
CA PHE A 321 18.59 -17.83 25.36
C PHE A 321 17.82 -18.98 26.00
N ARG A 322 16.72 -19.42 25.36
CA ARG A 322 15.81 -20.45 25.85
C ARG A 322 15.34 -21.36 24.73
N THR A 323 14.92 -22.57 25.02
CA THR A 323 14.48 -23.53 23.99
C THR A 323 13.24 -23.08 23.21
N GLU A 324 12.38 -22.29 23.85
CA GLU A 324 11.20 -21.70 23.24
C GLU A 324 11.53 -20.32 22.67
N VAL A 325 10.95 -20.00 21.50
CA VAL A 325 11.12 -18.67 20.88
C VAL A 325 10.50 -17.65 21.84
N PRO A 326 11.30 -16.74 22.44
CA PRO A 326 10.76 -15.76 23.36
C PRO A 326 9.89 -14.80 22.55
N GLU A 327 8.64 -14.65 22.96
CA GLU A 327 7.80 -13.59 22.40
C GLU A 327 8.33 -12.23 22.87
N PRO A 328 8.24 -11.19 22.02
CA PRO A 328 8.61 -9.84 22.41
C PRO A 328 7.82 -9.46 23.67
N CYS A 329 8.53 -9.31 24.80
CA CYS A 329 7.91 -8.81 26.01
C CYS A 329 7.24 -7.47 25.67
N GLY A 330 5.94 -7.38 25.94
CA GLY A 330 5.20 -6.12 25.86
C GLY A 330 5.88 -5.05 26.72
N PRO A 331 5.47 -3.78 26.62
CA PRO A 331 6.17 -2.61 27.18
C PRO A 331 6.36 -2.56 28.71
N GLU A 332 6.22 -3.67 29.42
CA GLU A 332 6.64 -3.81 30.81
C GLU A 332 7.87 -4.72 30.92
N ILE A 333 8.93 -4.14 31.51
CA ILE A 333 10.14 -4.76 32.07
C ILE A 333 11.39 -4.67 31.19
N CYS A 334 11.83 -3.44 30.92
CA CYS A 334 13.16 -3.01 31.36
C CYS A 334 12.99 -2.44 32.77
N ARG A 335 13.43 -3.22 33.77
CA ARG A 335 13.90 -2.72 35.07
C ARG A 335 15.30 -3.24 35.28
#